data_AF-A0A0U1HNA5-F1
#
_entry.id   AF-A0A0U1HNA5-F1
#
_cell.length_a   1.000
_cell.length_b   1.000
_cell.length_c   1.000
_cell.angle_alpha   90.00
_cell.angle_beta   90.00
_cell.angle_gamma   90.00
#
_symmetry.space_group_name_H-M   'P 1'
#
loop_
_entity.id
_entity.type
_entity.pdbx_description
1 polymer ?
#
loop_
_entity_poly.entity_id
_entity_poly.type
_entity_poly.pdbx_seq_one_letter_code
_entity_poly.pdbx_strand_id
1 'polypeptide(L)' 'MRPNISITLLTPHVTVEKYSELKGLDSDTIRAMLADGRLVRHRLRKDMKREKVMINMAALTVDALSNCDIAIA' A
#
# COMPACT_ATOMS: atom_id res chain seq x y z
N MET A 1 30.42 9.65 5.37
CA MET A 1 29.02 10.12 5.35
C MET A 1 28.21 9.08 4.59
N ARG A 2 27.10 8.57 5.14
CA ARG A 2 26.26 7.61 4.40
C ARG A 2 25.31 8.42 3.50
N PRO A 3 25.18 8.09 2.20
CA PRO A 3 24.19 8.73 1.35
C PRO A 3 22.79 8.40 1.87
N ASN A 4 21.96 9.42 2.07
CA ASN A 4 20.58 9.27 2.52
C ASN A 4 19.66 9.64 1.36
N ILE A 5 18.75 8.73 1.00
CA ILE A 5 17.66 9.02 0.05
C ILE A 5 16.40 9.29 0.88
N SER A 6 15.79 10.45 0.68
CA SER A 6 14.51 10.82 1.30
C SER A 6 13.38 10.65 0.29
N ILE A 7 12.40 9.80 0.60
CA ILE A 7 11.22 9.55 -0.25
C ILE A 7 9.98 10.07 0.48
N THR A 8 9.25 10.99 -0.14
CA THR A 8 8.01 11.55 0.41
C THR A 8 6.79 10.87 -0.20
N LEU A 9 6.03 10.15 0.62
CA LEU A 9 4.75 9.53 0.23
C LEU A 9 3.60 10.50 0.52
N LEU A 10 3.06 11.14 -0.53
CA LEU A 10 1.95 12.10 -0.40
C LEU A 10 0.65 11.46 0.11
N THR A 11 0.43 10.18 -0.21
CA THR A 11 -0.77 9.42 0.16
C THR A 11 -0.38 8.07 0.76
N PRO A 12 -0.13 7.99 2.08
CA PRO A 12 0.31 6.76 2.72
C PRO A 12 -0.75 5.65 2.71
N HIS A 13 -2.02 6.03 2.54
CA HIS A 13 -3.15 5.12 2.46
C HIS A 13 -4.04 5.48 1.27
N VAL A 14 -4.48 4.47 0.54
CA VAL A 14 -5.42 4.63 -0.59
C VAL A 14 -6.60 3.69 -0.43
N THR A 15 -7.73 4.03 -1.04
CA THR A 15 -8.89 3.12 -1.05
C THR A 15 -8.70 2.01 -2.07
N VAL A 16 -9.50 0.94 -1.96
CA VAL A 16 -9.49 -0.17 -2.93
C VAL A 16 -9.80 0.34 -4.34
N GLU A 17 -10.75 1.26 -4.48
CA GLU A 17 -11.14 1.82 -5.78
C GLU A 17 -9.97 2.59 -6.40
N LYS A 18 -9.30 3.44 -5.60
CA LYS A 18 -8.16 4.21 -6.13
C LYS A 18 -6.98 3.32 -6.48
N TYR A 19 -6.74 2.27 -5.71
CA TYR A 19 -5.69 1.30 -6.00
C TYR A 19 -6.01 0.48 -7.25
N SER A 20 -7.28 0.11 -7.45
CA SER A 20 -7.80 -0.53 -8.65
C SER A 20 -7.52 0.31 -9.90
N GLU A 21 -7.84 1.60 -9.87
CA GLU A 21 -7.50 2.54 -10.94
C GLU A 21 -5.99 2.62 -11.21
N LEU A 22 -5.18 2.74 -10.15
CA LEU A 22 -3.72 2.92 -10.29
C LEU A 22 -3.00 1.68 -10.82
N LYS A 23 -3.52 0.47 -10.52
CA LYS A 23 -2.89 -0.80 -10.89
C LYS A 23 -3.55 -1.48 -12.08
N GLY A 24 -4.72 -1.01 -12.53
CA GLY A 24 -5.51 -1.67 -13.57
C GLY A 24 -6.01 -3.05 -13.16
N LEU A 25 -6.16 -3.30 -11.86
CA LEU A 25 -6.63 -4.57 -11.31
C LEU A 25 -8.07 -4.44 -10.87
N ASP A 26 -8.85 -5.50 -11.04
CA ASP A 26 -10.26 -5.50 -10.66
C ASP A 26 -10.45 -5.37 -9.13
N SER A 27 -11.58 -4.72 -8.78
CA SER A 27 -12.17 -4.62 -7.44
C SER A 27 -11.99 -5.87 -6.58
N ASP A 28 -12.49 -6.98 -7.12
CA ASP A 28 -12.62 -8.25 -6.43
C ASP A 28 -11.28 -8.96 -6.31
N THR A 29 -10.42 -8.82 -7.32
CA THR A 29 -9.03 -9.33 -7.26
C THR A 29 -8.28 -8.69 -6.10
N ILE A 30 -8.38 -7.37 -5.94
CA ILE A 30 -7.71 -6.65 -4.84
C ILE A 30 -8.28 -7.07 -3.49
N ARG A 31 -9.60 -7.28 -3.39
CA ARG A 31 -10.23 -7.79 -2.16
C ARG A 31 -9.78 -9.21 -1.83
N ALA A 32 -9.61 -10.08 -2.82
CA ALA A 32 -9.03 -11.40 -2.64
C ALA A 32 -7.57 -11.31 -2.14
N MET A 33 -6.75 -10.46 -2.74
CA MET A 33 -5.37 -10.22 -2.28
C MET A 33 -5.29 -9.69 -0.83
N LEU A 34 -6.25 -8.84 -0.43
CA LEU A 34 -6.38 -8.35 0.94
C LEU A 34 -6.84 -9.44 1.92
N ALA A 35 -7.67 -10.39 1.47
CA ALA A 35 -8.08 -11.55 2.25
C ALA A 35 -6.92 -12.54 2.44
N ASP A 36 -6.14 -12.76 1.38
CA ASP A 36 -4.95 -13.61 1.36
C ASP A 36 -3.77 -13.01 2.14
N GLY A 37 -3.84 -11.72 2.52
CA GLY A 37 -2.79 -11.03 3.27
C GLY A 37 -1.61 -10.53 2.41
N ARG A 38 -1.72 -10.60 1.08
CA ARG A 38 -0.70 -10.09 0.14
C ARG A 38 -0.62 -8.56 0.10
N LEU A 39 -1.67 -7.88 0.56
CA LEU A 39 -1.71 -6.42 0.70
C LEU A 39 -1.89 -6.05 2.16
N VAL A 40 -1.09 -5.08 2.63
CA VAL A 40 -1.18 -4.59 4.01
C VAL A 40 -2.41 -3.70 4.15
N ARG A 41 -3.39 -4.18 4.91
CA ARG A 41 -4.62 -3.44 5.20
C ARG A 41 -4.42 -2.44 6.33
N HIS A 42 -4.85 -1.20 6.11
CA HIS A 42 -5.13 -0.27 7.17
C HIS A 42 -6.64 -0.25 7.42
N ARG A 43 -7.04 -0.61 8.64
CA ARG A 43 -8.44 -0.54 9.09
C ARG A 43 -8.59 0.70 9.95
N LEU A 44 -9.38 1.69 9.49
CA LEU A 44 -9.84 2.76 10.37
C LEU A 44 -10.79 2.15 11.39
N ARG A 45 -10.50 2.31 12.68
CA ARG A 45 -11.16 1.57 13.76
C ARG A 45 -12.68 1.80 13.81
N LYS A 46 -13.29 0.72 14.27
CA LYS A 46 -14.67 0.27 14.33
C LYS A 46 -15.58 1.09 15.28
N ASP A 47 -16.12 2.19 14.79
CA ASP A 47 -17.43 2.66 15.24
C ASP A 47 -18.39 2.66 14.04
N MET A 48 -19.26 1.66 14.02
CA MET A 48 -20.42 1.48 13.14
C MET A 48 -20.19 1.02 11.68
N LYS A 49 -20.49 -0.28 11.47
CA LYS A 49 -21.16 -0.91 10.31
C LYS A 49 -20.59 -0.76 8.89
N ARG A 50 -19.62 0.10 8.60
CA ARG A 50 -18.94 0.18 7.28
C ARG A 50 -17.48 0.60 7.45
N GLU A 51 -16.64 -0.33 7.87
CA GLU A 51 -15.19 -0.11 7.91
C GLU A 51 -14.67 0.01 6.48
N LYS A 52 -14.24 1.21 6.05
CA LYS A 52 -13.66 1.40 4.72
C LYS A 52 -12.24 0.84 4.73
N VAL A 53 -12.01 -0.22 3.97
CA VAL A 53 -10.68 -0.84 3.85
C VAL A 53 -9.77 0.09 3.08
N MET A 54 -8.62 0.42 3.66
CA MET A 54 -7.55 1.16 3.00
C MET A 54 -6.33 0.27 2.81
N ILE A 55 -5.61 0.49 1.72
CA ILE A 55 -4.35 -0.18 1.39
C ILE A 55 -3.22 0.72 1.84
N ASN A 56 -2.31 0.17 2.64
CA ASN A 56 -1.15 0.89 3.15
C ASN A 56 -0.02 0.91 2.10
N MET A 57 0.09 2.02 1.38
CA MET A 57 1.10 2.21 0.34
C MET A 57 2.50 2.31 0.93
N ALA A 58 2.64 2.91 2.12
CA ALA A 58 3.94 3.07 2.75
C ALA A 58 4.58 1.70 3.06
N ALA A 59 3.81 0.76 3.60
CA ALA A 59 4.29 -0.59 3.86
C ALA A 59 4.72 -1.31 2.57
N LEU A 60 3.94 -1.18 1.49
CA LEU A 60 4.27 -1.76 0.19
C LEU A 60 5.54 -1.14 -0.42
N THR A 61 5.71 0.18 -0.29
CA THR A 61 6.91 0.87 -0.80
C THR A 61 8.15 0.47 -0.01
N VAL A 62 8.05 0.37 1.33
CA VAL A 62 9.18 -0.09 2.16
C VAL A 62 9.56 -1.53 1.81
N ASP A 63 8.59 -2.43 1.68
CA ASP A 63 8.83 -3.82 1.29
C ASP A 63 9.50 -3.92 -0.10
N ALA A 64 8.98 -3.19 -1.08
CA ALA A 64 9.57 -3.15 -2.42
C ALA A 64 11.02 -2.63 -2.40
N LEU A 65 11.29 -1.55 -1.67
CA LEU A 65 12.63 -0.96 -1.57
C LEU A 65 13.61 -1.84 -0.78
N SER A 66 13.12 -2.54 0.25
CA SER A 66 13.97 -3.42 1.08
C SER A 66 14.46 -4.64 0.30
N ASN A 67 13.74 -5.06 -0.74
CA ASN A 67 14.08 -6.18 -1.61
C ASN A 67 14.81 -5.75 -2.90
N CYS A 68 15.17 -4.47 -3.04
CA CYS A 68 15.91 -3.96 -4.20
C CYS A 68 17.38 -3.68 -3.84
N ASP A 69 18.31 -4.10 -4.69
CA ASP A 69 19.67 -3.59 -4.70
C ASP A 69 19.66 -2.15 -5.23
N ILE A 70 19.54 -1.17 -4.33
CA ILE A 70 19.53 0.24 -4.69
C ILE A 70 20.96 0.65 -5.07
N ALA A 71 21.26 0.65 -6.37
CA ALA A 71 22.47 1.25 -6.90
C ALA A 71 22.31 2.77 -6.99
N ILE A 72 23.09 3.50 -6.20
CA ILE A 72 23.27 4.94 -6.37
C ILE A 72 24.49 5.10 -7.28
N ALA A 73 24.26 5.51 -8.53
CA ALA A 73 25.32 5.86 -9.47
C ALA A 73 26.00 7.19 -9.08
#